data_AF-A0A392SXS2-F1
#
_entry.id   AF-A0A392SXS2-F1
#
_cell.length_a   1.000
_cell.length_b   1.000
_cell.length_c   1.000
_cell.angle_alpha   90.00
_cell.angle_beta   90.00
_cell.angle_gamma   90.00
#
_symmetry.space_group_name_H-M   'P 1'
#
loop_
_entity.id
_entity.type
_entity.pdbx_description
1 polymer ?
#
loop_
_entity_poly.entity_id
_entity_poly.type
_entity_poly.pdbx_seq_one_letter_code
_entity_poly.pdbx_strand_id
1 'polypeptide(L)'
;MTVGTQTSIIGAEEHLKCKLLSGTFKDAALRWYMNLPRNSITGYADFHRKFIHQFAGSKHVQVTATTLFGIRQGHNENLREYL
;
A
#
# COMPACT_ATOMS: atom_id res chain seq x y z
N MET A 1 -18.42 -4.39 8.70
CA MET A 1 -18.96 -4.47 7.34
C MET A 1 -18.01 -3.75 6.38
N THR A 2 -17.01 -4.42 5.81
CA THR A 2 -15.98 -3.80 4.94
C THR A 2 -15.67 -4.64 3.70
N VAL A 3 -16.63 -5.48 3.27
CA VAL A 3 -16.46 -6.39 2.13
C VAL A 3 -16.87 -5.74 0.79
N GLY A 4 -17.58 -4.60 0.81
CA GLY A 4 -18.13 -3.97 -0.41
C GLY A 4 -17.23 -2.95 -1.12
N THR A 5 -16.12 -2.52 -0.52
CA THR A 5 -15.30 -1.41 -1.07
C THR A 5 -14.26 -1.90 -2.08
N GLN A 6 -13.83 -3.16 -1.99
CA GLN A 6 -12.72 -3.71 -2.78
C GLN A 6 -13.13 -4.05 -4.23
N THR A 7 -14.38 -4.46 -4.44
CA THR A 7 -14.89 -4.87 -5.76
C THR A 7 -15.29 -3.70 -6.67
N SER A 8 -15.45 -2.49 -6.12
CA SER A 8 -15.94 -1.32 -6.89
C SER A 8 -14.83 -0.47 -7.53
N ILE A 9 -13.58 -0.55 -7.07
CA ILE A 9 -12.48 0.29 -7.60
C ILE A 9 -11.89 -0.30 -8.89
N ILE A 10 -11.81 -1.63 -8.99
CA ILE A 10 -11.15 -2.32 -10.12
C ILE A 10 -11.91 -2.14 -11.44
N GLY A 11 -13.25 -2.10 -11.39
CA GLY A 11 -14.12 -1.87 -12.55
C GLY A 11 -14.59 -0.44 -12.75
N ALA A 12 -14.14 0.52 -11.93
CA ALA A 12 -14.54 1.91 -12.06
C ALA A 12 -13.84 2.61 -13.23
N GLU A 13 -14.49 3.63 -13.77
CA GLU A 13 -13.89 4.51 -14.78
C GLU A 13 -12.66 5.23 -14.21
N GLU A 14 -11.61 5.40 -15.01
CA GLU A 14 -10.28 5.84 -14.55
C GLU A 14 -10.32 7.17 -13.78
N HIS A 15 -11.20 8.08 -14.20
CA HIS A 15 -11.38 9.39 -13.57
C HIS A 15 -12.06 9.30 -12.18
N LEU A 16 -12.81 8.22 -11.90
CA LEU A 16 -13.46 7.96 -10.62
C LEU A 16 -12.57 7.21 -9.63
N LYS A 17 -11.57 6.46 -10.12
CA LYS A 17 -10.70 5.64 -9.26
C LYS A 17 -10.00 6.43 -8.17
N CYS A 18 -9.46 7.62 -8.48
CA CYS A 18 -8.83 8.49 -7.47
C CYS A 18 -9.82 8.87 -6.36
N LYS A 19 -11.05 9.27 -6.75
CA LYS A 19 -12.09 9.70 -5.81
C LYS A 19 -12.54 8.54 -4.93
N LEU A 20 -12.81 7.38 -5.53
CA LEU A 20 -13.21 6.16 -4.82
C LEU A 20 -12.13 5.69 -3.86
N LEU A 21 -10.87 5.65 -4.32
CA LEU A 21 -9.74 5.24 -3.49
C LEU A 21 -9.50 6.22 -2.34
N SER A 22 -9.58 7.53 -2.59
CA SER A 22 -9.47 8.54 -1.52
C SER A 22 -10.54 8.39 -0.43
N GLY A 23 -11.74 7.92 -0.79
CA GLY A 23 -12.81 7.64 0.16
C GLY A 23 -12.55 6.44 1.08
N THR A 24 -11.56 5.60 0.76
CA THR A 24 -11.15 4.47 1.63
C THR A 24 -10.14 4.88 2.70
N PHE A 25 -9.52 6.06 2.58
CA PHE A 25 -8.46 6.48 3.47
C PHE A 25 -8.97 6.86 4.86
N LYS A 26 -8.19 6.47 5.87
CA LYS A 26 -8.40 6.81 7.27
C LYS A 26 -7.09 7.30 7.88
N ASP A 27 -7.20 8.03 8.98
CA ASP A 27 -6.07 8.43 9.84
C ASP A 27 -4.88 9.01 9.05
N ALA A 28 -3.73 8.33 9.08
CA ALA A 28 -2.50 8.78 8.43
C ALA A 28 -2.64 8.92 6.91
N ALA A 29 -3.34 7.99 6.25
CA ALA A 29 -3.58 8.05 4.81
C ALA A 29 -4.46 9.25 4.42
N LEU A 30 -5.49 9.53 5.22
CA LEU A 30 -6.37 10.67 4.99
C LEU A 30 -5.63 11.99 5.21
N ARG A 31 -4.86 12.10 6.29
CA ARG A 31 -4.03 13.29 6.57
C ARG A 31 -3.01 13.55 5.48
N TRP A 32 -2.36 12.50 4.98
CA TRP A 32 -1.44 12.63 3.85
C TRP A 32 -2.15 13.17 2.61
N TYR A 33 -3.31 12.59 2.25
CA TYR A 33 -4.07 12.98 1.06
C TYR A 33 -4.52 14.45 1.13
N MET A 34 -5.00 14.91 2.28
CA MET A 34 -5.43 16.30 2.48
C MET A 34 -4.29 17.32 2.45
N ASN A 35 -3.05 16.89 2.69
CA ASN A 35 -1.86 17.74 2.65
C ASN A 35 -1.20 17.78 1.26
N LEU A 36 -1.73 17.06 0.26
CA LEU A 36 -1.19 17.12 -1.09
C LEU A 36 -1.48 18.50 -1.73
N PRO A 37 -0.53 19.07 -2.49
CA PRO A 37 -0.76 20.32 -3.19
C PRO A 37 -1.94 20.20 -4.16
N ARG A 38 -2.68 21.30 -4.34
CA ARG A 38 -3.80 21.36 -5.27
C ARG A 38 -3.31 21.02 -6.69
N ASN A 39 -4.08 20.20 -7.41
CA ASN A 39 -3.76 19.72 -8.76
C ASN A 39 -2.46 18.89 -8.86
N SER A 40 -1.93 18.37 -7.75
CA SER A 40 -0.73 17.54 -7.76
C SER A 40 -0.96 16.12 -8.30
N ILE A 41 -2.21 15.68 -8.38
CA ILE A 41 -2.60 14.38 -8.92
C ILE A 41 -3.23 14.61 -10.30
N THR A 42 -2.56 14.16 -11.35
CA THR A 42 -3.06 14.29 -12.74
C THR A 42 -3.91 13.10 -13.20
N GLY A 43 -3.84 11.98 -12.48
CA GLY A 43 -4.59 10.76 -12.79
C GLY A 43 -4.28 9.63 -11.82
N TYR A 44 -4.93 8.49 -12.01
CA TYR A 44 -4.80 7.34 -11.10
C TYR A 44 -3.39 6.77 -11.04
N ALA A 45 -2.69 6.65 -12.17
CA ALA A 45 -1.30 6.17 -12.19
C ALA A 45 -0.36 7.05 -11.34
N ASP A 46 -0.55 8.38 -11.39
CA ASP A 46 0.24 9.31 -10.59
C ASP A 46 -0.14 9.26 -9.11
N PHE A 47 -1.44 9.16 -8.83
CA PHE A 47 -1.94 8.95 -7.48
C PHE A 47 -1.38 7.69 -6.83
N HIS A 48 -1.44 6.57 -7.55
CA HIS A 48 -0.93 5.27 -7.10
C HIS A 48 0.57 5.34 -6.80
N ARG A 49 1.37 5.93 -7.71
CA ARG A 49 2.81 6.10 -7.50
C ARG A 49 3.12 6.92 -6.25
N LYS A 50 2.45 8.04 -6.01
CA LYS A 50 2.65 8.88 -4.82
C LYS A 50 2.26 8.13 -3.54
N PHE A 51 1.16 7.40 -3.59
CA PHE A 51 0.68 6.60 -2.46
C PHE A 51 1.69 5.51 -2.09
N ILE A 52 2.18 4.74 -3.07
CA ILE A 52 3.22 3.73 -2.86
C ILE A 52 4.51 4.38 -2.35
N HIS A 53 4.96 5.50 -2.92
CA HIS A 53 6.14 6.19 -2.41
C HIS A 53 6.02 6.62 -0.94
N GLN A 54 4.84 7.04 -0.51
CA GLN A 54 4.61 7.48 0.87
C GLN A 54 4.48 6.30 1.85
N PHE A 55 3.73 5.27 1.47
CA PHE A 55 3.27 4.22 2.40
C PHE A 55 3.90 2.85 2.16
N ALA A 56 4.35 2.56 0.94
CA ALA A 56 5.18 1.37 0.75
C ALA A 56 6.54 1.68 1.37
N GLY A 57 6.79 1.06 2.51
CA GLY A 57 8.07 1.19 3.18
C GLY A 57 9.18 0.63 2.30
N SER A 58 9.82 1.46 1.48
CA SER A 58 11.17 1.17 1.00
C SER A 58 12.13 1.48 2.13
N LYS A 59 12.03 0.75 3.25
CA LYS A 59 13.23 0.59 4.05
C LYS A 59 14.17 -0.18 3.13
N HIS A 60 15.16 0.51 2.59
CA HIS A 60 16.37 -0.13 2.10
C HIS A 60 17.07 -0.74 3.33
N VAL A 61 16.41 -1.69 4.00
CA VAL A 61 17.07 -2.58 4.92
C VAL A 61 18.05 -3.29 4.00
N GLN A 62 19.33 -3.01 4.20
CA GLN A 62 20.40 -3.83 3.67
C GLN A 62 20.21 -5.21 4.30
N VAL A 63 19.28 -6.00 3.74
CA VAL A 63 19.12 -7.40 4.07
C VAL A 63 20.30 -8.06 3.38
N THR A 64 21.40 -8.18 4.12
CA THR A 64 22.58 -8.87 3.63
C THR A 64 22.24 -10.35 3.44
N ALA A 65 22.88 -11.03 2.50
CA ALA A 65 22.73 -12.49 2.36
C ALA A 65 22.99 -13.20 3.70
N THR A 66 23.93 -12.70 4.50
CA THR A 66 24.22 -13.17 5.87
C THR A 66 23.02 -13.07 6.81
N THR A 67 22.22 -12.01 6.71
CA THR A 67 20.99 -11.87 7.50
C THR A 67 19.97 -12.93 7.14
N LEU A 68 19.84 -13.28 5.85
CA LEU A 68 18.94 -14.35 5.39
C LEU A 68 19.39 -15.73 5.88
N PHE A 69 20.69 -16.02 5.89
CA PHE A 69 21.21 -17.28 6.43
C PHE A 69 20.93 -17.48 7.92
N GLY A 70 20.70 -16.39 8.67
CA GLY A 70 20.31 -16.44 10.08
C GLY A 70 18.84 -16.79 10.31
N ILE A 71 17.99 -16.72 9.26
CA ILE A 71 16.55 -17.00 9.37
C ILE A 71 16.35 -18.52 9.35
N ARG A 72 15.83 -19.06 10.46
CA ARG A 72 15.59 -20.49 10.65
C ARG A 72 14.16 -20.70 11.12
N GLN A 73 13.55 -21.80 10.67
CA GLN A 73 12.21 -22.19 11.07
C GLN A 73 12.15 -22.34 12.59
N GLY A 74 11.16 -21.70 13.21
CA GLY A 74 10.90 -21.83 14.64
C GLY A 74 10.44 -23.24 15.02
N HIS A 75 10.69 -23.66 16.26
CA HIS A 75 10.30 -25.01 16.73
C HIS A 75 8.78 -25.27 16.62
N ASN A 76 7.97 -24.22 16.76
CA ASN A 76 6.50 -24.28 16.68
C ASN A 76 5.95 -23.62 15.41
N GLU A 77 6.80 -23.22 14.46
CA GLU A 77 6.39 -22.60 13.21
C GLU A 77 6.19 -23.69 12.16
N ASN A 78 5.01 -23.73 11.54
CA ASN A 78 4.80 -24.71 10.47
C ASN A 78 5.48 -24.25 9.18
N LEU A 79 5.70 -25.18 8.25
CA LEU A 79 6.46 -24.88 7.02
C LEU A 79 5.80 -23.81 6.13
N ARG A 80 4.47 -23.66 6.20
CA ARG A 80 3.73 -22.65 5.42
C ARG A 80 3.90 -21.25 5.98
N GLU A 81 4.14 -21.12 7.28
CA GLU A 81 4.41 -19.83 7.93
C GLU A 81 5.86 -19.40 7.73
N TYR A 82 6.78 -20.36 7.68
CA TYR A 82 8.21 -20.11 7.48
C TYR A 82 8.59 -19.65 6.05
N LEU A 83 7.89 -20.16 5.04
CA LEU A 83 8.13 -19.87 3.61
C LEU A 83 7.37 -18.63 3.13
#